data_AF-A0A0F8Z900-F1
#
_entry.id   AF-A0A0F8Z900-F1
#
_cell.length_a   1.000
_cell.length_b   1.000
_cell.length_c   1.000
_cell.angle_alpha   90.00
_cell.angle_beta   90.00
_cell.angle_gamma   90.00
#
_symmetry.space_group_name_H-M   'P 1'
#
loop_
_entity.id
_entity.type
_entity.pdbx_description
1 polymer ?
#
loop_
_entity_poly.entity_id
_entity_poly.type
_entity_poly.pdbx_seq_one_letter_code
_entity_poly.pdbx_strand_id
1 'polypeptide(L)'
;MNTPLVVILFSWACHLSGYVSDDIPEIQFKPHAFFVEHVCGGRECSVEGWYNDKGIIYIDEQHKDMNSFAPSLVVHEMVHYLQPKDMDSCERERQAYSVQNLYIMEALASINVVMPKVCS
;
A
#
# COMPACT_ATOMS: atom_id res chain seq x y z
N MET A 1 1.99 -11.38 -7.12
CA MET A 1 0.77 -11.19 -6.31
C MET A 1 -0.41 -11.77 -7.08
N ASN A 2 -1.46 -12.26 -6.42
CA ASN A 2 -2.68 -12.68 -7.11
C ASN A 2 -3.37 -11.43 -7.68
N THR A 3 -3.53 -11.33 -9.00
CA THR A 3 -4.06 -10.14 -9.70
C THR A 3 -5.35 -9.56 -9.11
N PRO A 4 -6.33 -10.35 -8.64
CA PRO A 4 -7.54 -9.82 -8.01
C PRO A 4 -7.29 -9.00 -6.73
N LEU A 5 -6.31 -9.39 -5.92
CA LEU A 5 -6.01 -8.67 -4.68
C LEU A 5 -5.43 -7.29 -4.97
N VAL A 6 -4.51 -7.19 -5.95
CA VAL A 6 -3.94 -5.90 -6.38
C VAL A 6 -5.04 -4.93 -6.75
N VAL A 7 -5.99 -5.37 -7.58
CA VAL A 7 -7.13 -4.55 -8.04
C VAL A 7 -8.00 -4.12 -6.86
N ILE A 8 -8.28 -5.01 -5.90
CA ILE A 8 -9.05 -4.67 -4.70
C ILE A 8 -8.34 -3.60 -3.87
N LEU A 9 -7.05 -3.79 -3.58
CA LEU A 9 -6.28 -2.81 -2.79
C LEU A 9 -6.16 -1.47 -3.51
N PHE A 10 -6.01 -1.48 -4.84
CA PHE A 10 -5.98 -0.27 -5.63
C PHE A 10 -7.33 0.47 -5.61
N SER A 11 -8.44 -0.26 -5.71
CA SER A 11 -9.77 0.31 -5.54
C SER A 11 -9.96 0.96 -4.16
N TRP A 12 -9.39 0.38 -3.10
CA TRP A 12 -9.39 0.99 -1.77
C TRP A 12 -8.56 2.26 -1.72
N ALA A 13 -7.36 2.25 -2.30
CA ALA A 13 -6.50 3.43 -2.38
C ALA A 13 -7.21 4.58 -3.12
N CYS A 14 -7.84 4.32 -4.26
CA CYS A 14 -8.64 5.30 -4.99
C CYS A 14 -9.82 5.82 -4.15
N HIS A 15 -10.61 4.90 -3.58
CA HIS A 15 -11.79 5.25 -2.79
C HIS A 15 -11.47 6.15 -1.59
N LEU A 16 -10.46 5.77 -0.80
CA LEU A 16 -10.12 6.45 0.45
C LEU A 16 -9.30 7.73 0.26
N SER A 17 -8.49 7.81 -0.81
CA SER A 17 -7.72 9.02 -1.12
C SER A 17 -8.53 10.06 -1.90
N GLY A 18 -9.58 9.64 -2.61
CA GLY A 18 -10.33 10.48 -3.53
C GLY A 18 -9.67 10.66 -4.90
N TYR A 19 -8.52 10.03 -5.15
CA TYR A 19 -7.88 10.01 -6.47
C TYR A 19 -8.46 8.91 -7.35
N VAL A 20 -8.40 9.12 -8.66
CA VAL A 20 -8.85 8.14 -9.66
C VAL A 20 -7.75 7.92 -10.69
N SER A 21 -7.51 6.65 -11.03
CA SER A 21 -6.61 6.24 -12.09
C SER A 21 -7.11 4.91 -12.65
N ASP A 22 -7.03 4.76 -13.98
CA ASP A 22 -7.28 3.50 -14.67
C ASP A 22 -6.00 2.66 -14.84
N ASP A 23 -4.84 3.28 -14.58
CA ASP A 23 -3.53 2.62 -14.61
C ASP A 23 -3.18 2.09 -13.22
N ILE A 24 -2.88 0.79 -13.14
CA ILE A 24 -2.62 0.07 -11.89
C ILE A 24 -1.11 -0.11 -11.76
N PRO A 25 -0.48 0.28 -10.63
CA PRO A 25 0.95 0.19 -10.47
C PRO A 25 1.45 -1.26 -10.49
N GLU A 26 2.67 -1.45 -11.02
CA GLU A 26 3.36 -2.72 -10.90
C GLU A 26 3.86 -2.90 -9.46
N ILE A 27 3.66 -4.09 -8.88
CA ILE A 27 4.20 -4.42 -7.55
C ILE A 27 5.31 -5.45 -7.68
N GLN A 28 6.48 -5.13 -7.14
CA GLN A 28 7.61 -6.03 -7.05
C GLN A 28 8.00 -6.29 -5.59
N PHE A 29 8.28 -7.55 -5.27
CA PHE A 29 8.88 -7.90 -3.98
C PHE A 29 10.39 -7.87 -4.10
N LYS A 30 11.06 -7.27 -3.11
CA LYS A 30 12.52 -7.19 -3.05
C LYS A 30 13.00 -7.52 -1.63
N PRO A 31 14.20 -8.12 -1.48
CA PRO A 31 14.78 -8.34 -0.16
C PRO A 31 15.09 -7.02 0.53
N HIS A 32 15.08 -6.99 1.86
CA HIS A 32 15.33 -5.77 2.65
C HIS A 32 16.60 -4.98 2.23
N ALA A 33 17.66 -5.70 1.86
CA ALA A 33 18.91 -5.10 1.36
C ALA A 33 18.72 -4.15 0.16
N PHE A 34 17.70 -4.39 -0.67
CA PHE A 34 17.34 -3.50 -1.78
C PHE A 34 16.93 -2.11 -1.27
N PHE A 35 16.12 -2.05 -0.21
CA PHE A 35 15.66 -0.79 0.38
C PHE A 35 16.80 -0.06 1.08
N VAL A 36 17.64 -0.79 1.81
CA VAL A 36 18.85 -0.24 2.44
C VAL A 36 19.73 0.45 1.40
N GLU A 37 19.98 -0.19 0.26
CA GLU A 37 20.80 0.35 -0.82
C GLU A 37 20.14 1.52 -1.56
N HIS A 38 18.89 1.36 -2.00
CA HIS A 38 18.25 2.28 -2.96
C HIS A 38 17.47 3.42 -2.31
N VAL A 39 17.00 3.24 -1.07
CA VAL A 39 16.18 4.22 -0.35
C VAL A 39 16.97 4.86 0.78
N CYS A 40 17.72 4.06 1.55
CA CYS A 40 18.34 4.49 2.79
C CYS A 40 19.83 4.88 2.65
N GLY A 41 20.36 4.86 1.42
CA GLY A 41 21.73 5.28 1.11
C GLY A 41 22.80 4.37 1.72
N GLY A 42 22.53 3.07 1.79
CA GLY A 42 23.42 2.05 2.35
C GLY A 42 23.43 1.96 3.87
N ARG A 43 22.55 2.69 4.57
CA ARG A 43 22.38 2.61 6.02
C ARG A 43 21.14 1.79 6.35
N GLU A 44 21.27 0.90 7.33
CA GLU A 44 20.16 0.09 7.82
C GLU A 44 18.97 0.97 8.21
N CYS A 45 17.76 0.58 7.83
CA CYS A 45 16.55 1.36 8.03
C CYS A 45 15.31 0.47 8.12
N SER A 46 14.19 1.03 8.55
CA SER A 46 12.92 0.30 8.72
C SER A 46 11.97 0.45 7.53
N VAL A 47 12.48 0.78 6.35
CA VAL A 47 11.65 0.96 5.15
C VAL A 47 11.28 -0.42 4.61
N GLU A 48 9.98 -0.67 4.49
CA GLU A 48 9.44 -1.96 4.01
C GLU A 48 8.60 -1.82 2.73
N GLY A 49 8.33 -0.58 2.31
CA GLY A 49 7.58 -0.21 1.11
C GLY A 49 8.19 1.03 0.47
N TRP A 50 8.15 1.11 -0.86
CA TRP A 50 8.60 2.29 -1.59
C TRP A 50 8.02 2.37 -3.01
N TYR A 51 7.28 3.44 -3.28
CA TYR A 51 6.95 3.87 -4.64
C TYR A 51 8.09 4.69 -5.27
N ASN A 52 8.56 4.27 -6.44
CA ASN A 52 9.75 4.84 -7.08
C ASN A 52 9.52 6.06 -7.98
N ASP A 53 8.35 6.69 -7.93
CA ASP A 53 7.90 7.78 -8.81
C ASP A 53 7.91 7.45 -10.32
N LYS A 54 8.05 6.16 -10.68
CA LYS A 54 8.12 5.64 -12.06
C LYS A 54 7.14 4.50 -12.33
N GLY A 55 6.10 4.36 -11.49
CA GLY A 55 5.05 3.35 -11.68
C GLY A 55 5.31 1.99 -11.05
N ILE A 56 6.41 1.81 -10.31
CA ILE A 56 6.70 0.55 -9.60
C ILE A 56 6.65 0.80 -8.10
N ILE A 57 5.88 -0.04 -7.42
CA ILE A 57 5.84 -0.15 -5.96
C ILE A 57 6.68 -1.36 -5.56
N TYR A 58 7.69 -1.10 -4.73
CA TYR A 58 8.50 -2.15 -4.11
C TYR A 58 7.99 -2.45 -2.72
N ILE A 59 7.87 -3.73 -2.39
CA ILE A 59 7.47 -4.22 -1.06
C ILE A 59 8.51 -5.21 -0.57
N ASP A 60 8.84 -5.18 0.72
CA ASP A 60 9.76 -6.12 1.32
C ASP A 60 9.24 -7.56 1.19
N GLU A 61 10.12 -8.49 0.81
CA GLU A 61 9.81 -9.91 0.64
C GLU A 61 9.23 -10.56 1.89
N GLN A 62 9.50 -10.05 3.10
CA GLN A 62 8.86 -10.54 4.32
C GLN A 62 7.32 -10.42 4.28
N HIS A 63 6.79 -9.52 3.46
CA HIS A 63 5.35 -9.27 3.29
C HIS A 63 4.74 -10.00 2.09
N LYS A 64 5.50 -10.86 1.41
CA LYS A 64 5.05 -11.56 0.18
C LYS A 64 3.82 -12.43 0.37
N ASP A 65 3.63 -12.96 1.58
CA ASP A 65 2.47 -13.78 1.94
C ASP A 65 1.20 -12.95 2.21
N MET A 66 1.29 -11.61 2.17
CA MET A 66 0.16 -10.69 2.34
C MET A 66 -0.63 -10.95 3.64
N ASN A 67 0.11 -11.10 4.75
CA ASN A 67 -0.46 -11.23 6.10
C ASN A 67 -1.11 -9.91 6.57
N SER A 68 -1.69 -9.88 7.78
CA SER A 68 -2.63 -8.83 8.23
C SER A 68 -2.18 -7.37 8.04
N PHE A 69 -0.89 -7.05 8.08
CA PHE A 69 -0.41 -5.67 7.90
C PHE A 69 -0.05 -5.33 6.44
N ALA A 70 0.47 -6.30 5.69
CA ALA A 70 1.00 -6.10 4.34
C ALA A 70 0.02 -5.43 3.35
N PRO A 71 -1.29 -5.74 3.34
CA PRO A 71 -2.27 -5.01 2.53
C PRO A 71 -2.33 -3.51 2.83
N SER A 72 -2.19 -3.11 4.10
CA SER A 72 -2.22 -1.70 4.49
C SER A 72 -0.98 -0.94 3.99
N LEU A 73 0.19 -1.59 4.01
CA LEU A 73 1.42 -1.05 3.45
C LEU A 73 1.31 -0.89 1.93
N VAL A 74 0.74 -1.87 1.23
CA VAL A 74 0.50 -1.75 -0.22
C VAL A 74 -0.44 -0.59 -0.54
N VAL A 75 -1.52 -0.41 0.23
CA VAL A 75 -2.44 0.73 0.06
C VAL A 75 -1.73 2.06 0.27
N HIS A 76 -0.83 2.15 1.27
CA HIS A 76 0.00 3.34 1.50
C HIS A 76 0.81 3.71 0.23
N GLU A 77 1.56 2.76 -0.32
CA GLU A 77 2.36 3.01 -1.52
C GLU A 77 1.52 3.32 -2.77
N MET A 78 0.32 2.73 -2.88
CA MET A 78 -0.62 3.07 -3.95
C MET A 78 -1.10 4.51 -3.86
N VAL A 79 -1.25 5.07 -2.65
CA VAL A 79 -1.56 6.49 -2.51
C VAL A 79 -0.41 7.35 -3.02
N HIS A 80 0.85 6.99 -2.75
CA HIS A 80 1.99 7.69 -3.34
C HIS A 80 2.02 7.64 -4.86
N TYR A 81 1.58 6.52 -5.46
CA TYR A 81 1.41 6.40 -6.91
C TYR A 81 0.32 7.34 -7.44
N LEU A 82 -0.79 7.49 -6.72
CA LEU A 82 -1.94 8.32 -7.12
C LEU A 82 -1.73 9.83 -6.90
N GLN A 83 -0.84 10.21 -5.99
CA GLN A 83 -0.61 11.61 -5.62
C GLN A 83 -0.02 12.46 -6.75
N PRO A 84 -0.34 13.77 -6.80
CA PRO A 84 0.37 14.72 -7.66
C PRO A 84 1.87 14.74 -7.37
N LYS A 85 2.69 14.80 -8.43
CA LYS A 85 4.16 14.78 -8.32
C LYS A 85 4.75 16.02 -7.66
N ASP A 86 4.02 17.12 -7.66
CA ASP A 86 4.40 18.43 -7.12
C ASP A 86 3.88 18.69 -5.71
N MET A 87 3.16 17.73 -5.11
CA MET A 87 2.72 17.81 -3.73
C MET A 87 3.93 17.80 -2.77
N ASP A 88 3.86 18.61 -1.71
CA ASP A 88 4.88 18.67 -0.67
C ASP A 88 5.13 17.28 -0.05
N SER A 89 6.40 16.92 0.18
CA SER A 89 6.74 15.57 0.65
C SER A 89 6.14 15.25 2.02
N CYS A 90 6.02 16.24 2.91
CA CYS A 90 5.42 16.02 4.23
C CYS A 90 3.90 15.88 4.13
N GLU A 91 3.27 16.64 3.22
CA GLU A 91 1.84 16.49 2.92
C GLU A 91 1.53 15.13 2.28
N ARG A 92 2.34 14.71 1.29
CA ARG A 92 2.24 13.39 0.64
C ARG A 92 2.24 12.26 1.66
N GLU A 93 3.24 12.26 2.53
CA GLU A 93 3.40 11.23 3.57
C GLU A 93 2.23 11.23 4.56
N ARG A 94 1.80 12.41 5.01
CA ARG A 94 0.69 12.55 5.97
C ARG A 94 -0.61 12.00 5.39
N GLN A 95 -0.90 12.28 4.11
CA GLN A 95 -2.09 11.78 3.45
C GLN A 95 -2.03 10.25 3.27
N ALA A 96 -0.89 9.70 2.87
CA ALA A 96 -0.70 8.26 2.72
C ALA A 96 -0.95 7.51 4.04
N TYR A 97 -0.39 7.99 5.15
CA TYR A 97 -0.70 7.44 6.47
C TYR A 97 -2.16 7.60 6.89
N SER A 98 -2.80 8.73 6.55
CA SER A 98 -4.22 8.94 6.83
C SER A 98 -5.06 7.86 6.14
N VAL A 99 -4.80 7.59 4.86
CA VAL A 99 -5.51 6.56 4.08
C VAL A 99 -5.19 5.16 4.58
N GLN A 100 -3.93 4.85 4.90
CA GLN A 100 -3.52 3.57 5.48
C GLN A 100 -4.29 3.28 6.77
N ASN A 101 -4.39 4.26 7.67
CA ASN A 101 -5.12 4.12 8.93
C ASN A 101 -6.62 3.90 8.69
N LEU A 102 -7.24 4.62 7.74
CA LEU A 102 -8.63 4.39 7.36
C LEU A 102 -8.83 2.97 6.82
N TYR A 103 -7.94 2.49 5.96
CA TYR A 103 -7.99 1.12 5.44
C TYR A 103 -7.89 0.07 6.57
N ILE A 104 -6.98 0.27 7.53
CA ILE A 104 -6.86 -0.62 8.70
C ILE A 104 -8.18 -0.63 9.50
N MET A 105 -8.76 0.55 9.74
CA MET A 105 -9.98 0.68 10.53
C MET A 105 -11.24 0.16 9.81
N GLU A 106 -11.34 0.31 8.49
CA GLU A 106 -12.53 -0.05 7.73
C GLU A 106 -12.45 -1.47 7.15
N ALA A 107 -11.36 -1.80 6.46
CA ALA A 107 -11.24 -3.07 5.75
C ALA A 107 -10.79 -4.20 6.69
N LEU A 108 -9.74 -3.98 7.49
CA LEU A 108 -9.22 -5.04 8.37
C LEU A 108 -10.11 -5.28 9.60
N ALA A 109 -10.79 -4.24 10.12
CA ALA A 109 -11.80 -4.45 11.15
C ALA A 109 -13.03 -5.19 10.60
N SER A 110 -13.47 -4.90 9.38
CA SER A 110 -14.62 -5.58 8.75
C SER A 110 -14.36 -7.06 8.45
N ILE A 111 -13.13 -7.46 8.17
CA ILE A 111 -12.75 -8.88 8.02
C ILE A 111 -12.92 -9.66 9.34
N ASN A 112 -12.86 -8.98 10.49
CA ASN A 112 -13.11 -9.57 11.80
C ASN A 112 -14.59 -9.53 12.24
N VAL A 113 -15.49 -8.93 11.44
CA VAL A 113 -16.93 -8.94 11.70
C VAL A 113 -17.54 -10.22 11.12
N VAL A 114 -18.07 -11.07 12.00
CA VAL A 114 -18.78 -12.30 11.65
C VAL A 114 -20.02 -11.97 10.82
N MET A 115 -20.09 -12.50 9.60
CA MET A 115 -21.31 -12.47 8.77
C MET A 115 -22.42 -13.26 9.48
N PRO A 116 -23.65 -12.70 9.63
CA PRO A 116 -24.76 -13.45 10.19
C PRO A 116 -25.06 -14.67 9.32
N LYS A 117 -25.26 -15.85 9.93
CA LYS A 117 -25.80 -16.99 9.21
C LYS A 117 -27.16 -16.59 8.63
N VAL A 118 -27.30 -16.69 7.32
CA VAL A 118 -28.61 -16.58 6.67
C VAL A 118 -29.51 -17.64 7.28
N CYS A 119 -30.59 -17.23 7.95
CA CYS A 119 -31.60 -18.14 8.44
C CYS A 119 -32.42 -18.64 7.25
N SER A 120 -32.31 -19.94 6.95
CA SER A 120 -33.17 -20.69 6.04
C SER A 120 -34.41 -21.22 6.74
#